data_AF-U3IIF4-F1
#
_entry.id   AF-U3IIF4-F1
#
_cell.length_a   1.000
_cell.length_b   1.000
_cell.length_c   1.000
_cell.angle_alpha   90.00
_cell.angle_beta   90.00
_cell.angle_gamma   90.00
#
_symmetry.space_group_name_H-M   'P 1'
#
loop_
_entity.id
_entity.type
_entity.pdbx_description
1 polymer ?
#
loop_
_entity_poly.entity_id
_entity_poly.type
_entity_poly.pdbx_seq_one_letter_code
_entity_poly.pdbx_strand_id
1 'polypeptide(L)'
;PTTRAVFWAHRDRPRFLLLCRDKAGAGHSPDLVALGTCFGKFTKTQKFRLNVTALDFLAPYAKYKVWVKPGSEQSFLYGNHVLKSGLGRITENTAQYQGVVVYSMADVPLGFGVAAKSTQDCRKVDPMAIVVFHQADVGEYVRSEDTLT
;
A
#
# COMPACT_ATOMS: atom_id res chain seq x y z
N PRO A 1 -11.55 -16.27 16.63
CA PRO A 1 -11.90 -14.85 16.86
C PRO A 1 -12.01 -14.11 15.52
N THR A 2 -13.18 -14.19 14.89
CA THR A 2 -13.48 -13.48 13.64
C THR A 2 -13.77 -12.02 13.95
N THR A 3 -12.74 -11.18 13.94
CA THR A 3 -12.88 -9.73 14.05
C THR A 3 -13.71 -9.26 12.85
N ARG A 4 -14.99 -8.92 13.07
CA ARG A 4 -15.85 -8.32 12.04
C ARG A 4 -15.36 -6.90 11.77
N ALA A 5 -14.69 -6.69 10.64
CA ALA A 5 -14.41 -5.36 10.12
C ALA A 5 -15.65 -4.81 9.41
N VAL A 6 -16.05 -3.58 9.73
CA VAL A 6 -17.17 -2.88 9.07
C VAL A 6 -16.61 -1.72 8.28
N PHE A 7 -17.00 -1.61 7.01
CA PHE A 7 -16.61 -0.52 6.14
C PHE A 7 -17.62 0.61 6.28
N TRP A 8 -17.14 1.83 6.54
CA TRP A 8 -17.99 3.01 6.57
C TRP A 8 -17.37 4.14 5.75
N ALA A 9 -18.20 4.84 4.98
CA ALA A 9 -17.76 5.96 4.17
C ALA A 9 -18.41 7.24 4.71
N HIS A 10 -17.62 8.30 4.86
CA HIS A 10 -18.14 9.60 5.30
C HIS A 10 -17.42 10.75 4.61
N ARG A 11 -18.21 11.63 3.98
CA ARG A 11 -17.74 12.76 3.16
C ARG A 11 -16.68 12.34 2.13
N ASP A 12 -16.99 11.33 1.32
CA ASP A 12 -16.14 10.84 0.22
C ASP A 12 -14.77 10.28 0.64
N ARG A 13 -14.51 10.12 1.93
CA ARG A 13 -13.39 9.35 2.47
C ARG A 13 -13.90 8.02 3.03
N PRO A 14 -13.61 6.89 2.37
CA PRO A 14 -13.77 5.56 2.94
C PRO A 14 -12.71 5.37 4.04
N ARG A 15 -13.15 5.49 5.29
CA ARG A 15 -12.32 5.22 6.45
C ARG A 15 -12.61 3.80 6.92
N PHE A 16 -11.58 3.02 7.25
CA PHE A 16 -11.82 1.75 7.93
C PHE A 16 -11.86 2.05 9.42
N LEU A 17 -12.93 1.63 10.08
CA LEU A 17 -12.99 1.60 11.53
C LEU A 17 -12.77 0.15 11.94
N LEU A 18 -11.58 -0.17 12.45
CA LEU A 18 -11.39 -1.42 13.19
C LEU A 18 -12.04 -1.21 14.57
N LEU A 19 -13.35 -1.43 14.65
CA LEU A 19 -14.06 -1.50 15.93
C LEU A 19 -13.56 -2.74 16.69
N CYS A 20 -12.57 -2.57 17.58
CA CYS A 20 -12.56 -3.37 18.80
C CYS A 20 -13.85 -3.03 19.53
N ARG A 21 -14.79 -3.99 19.50
CA ARG A 21 -16.21 -3.80 19.84
C ARG A 21 -16.48 -3.44 21.30
N ASP A 22 -15.45 -3.39 22.15
CA ASP A 22 -15.66 -3.33 23.60
C ASP A 22 -15.86 -1.93 24.18
N LYS A 23 -15.75 -0.84 23.40
CA LYS A 23 -15.87 0.54 23.94
C LYS A 23 -16.63 1.57 23.10
N ALA A 24 -17.60 1.19 22.28
CA ALA A 24 -18.46 2.18 21.61
C ALA A 24 -19.94 1.84 21.76
N GLY A 25 -20.54 2.35 22.84
CA GLY A 25 -21.99 2.45 22.96
C GLY A 25 -22.58 3.31 21.84
N ALA A 26 -23.83 3.03 21.48
CA ALA A 26 -24.58 3.72 20.44
C ALA A 26 -24.72 5.22 20.74
N GLY A 27 -23.77 6.02 20.25
CA GLY A 27 -23.77 7.47 20.36
C GLY A 27 -23.08 8.07 19.15
N HIS A 28 -23.78 8.95 18.42
CA HIS A 28 -23.25 9.72 17.32
C HIS A 28 -22.31 10.81 17.88
N SER A 29 -21.04 10.48 18.09
CA SER A 29 -20.01 11.45 18.49
C SER A 29 -19.07 11.77 17.32
N PRO A 30 -18.75 13.06 17.07
CA PRO A 30 -17.86 13.50 15.99
C PRO A 30 -16.43 12.91 16.10
N ASP A 31 -16.05 12.40 17.27
CA ASP A 31 -14.74 11.78 17.54
C ASP A 31 -14.56 10.36 16.99
N LEU A 32 -15.59 9.76 16.37
CA LEU A 32 -15.46 8.47 15.70
C LEU A 32 -14.47 8.49 14.52
N VAL A 33 -14.12 9.68 14.02
CA VAL A 33 -13.10 9.85 12.98
C VAL A 33 -11.71 9.45 13.46
N ALA A 34 -11.41 9.59 14.75
CA ALA A 34 -10.08 9.33 15.33
C ALA A 34 -9.85 7.84 15.69
N LEU A 35 -10.89 7.02 15.72
CA LEU A 35 -10.80 5.62 16.19
C LEU A 35 -10.50 4.59 15.08
N GLY A 36 -10.32 5.02 13.84
CA GLY A 36 -10.16 4.14 12.68
C GLY A 36 -8.95 4.44 11.79
N THR A 37 -8.40 3.41 11.15
CA THR A 37 -7.36 3.58 10.13
C THR A 37 -7.99 3.95 8.78
N CYS A 38 -7.65 5.11 8.23
CA CYS A 38 -8.04 5.44 6.86
C CYS A 38 -7.34 4.49 5.87
N PHE A 39 -8.04 3.90 4.89
CA PHE A 39 -7.36 3.11 3.83
C PHE A 39 -7.22 3.91 2.53
N GLY A 40 -7.89 5.05 2.41
CA GLY A 40 -7.91 5.78 1.15
C GLY A 40 -8.98 6.87 1.06
N LYS A 41 -9.02 7.52 -0.09
CA LYS A 41 -10.01 8.55 -0.45
C LYS A 41 -10.62 8.27 -1.82
N PHE A 42 -11.92 8.56 -1.98
CA PHE A 42 -12.49 8.62 -3.33
C PHE A 42 -12.07 9.94 -3.98
N THR A 43 -11.65 9.85 -5.23
CA THR A 43 -11.44 11.03 -6.07
C THR A 43 -12.78 11.54 -6.57
N LYS A 44 -12.82 12.80 -7.04
CA LYS A 44 -13.99 13.38 -7.73
C LYS A 44 -14.44 12.54 -8.94
N THR A 45 -13.52 11.77 -9.51
CA THR A 45 -13.75 10.81 -10.61
C THR A 45 -14.24 9.44 -10.15
N GLN A 46 -14.71 9.31 -8.90
CA GLN A 46 -15.23 8.06 -8.31
C GLN A 46 -14.22 6.89 -8.32
N LYS A 47 -12.91 7.20 -8.37
CA LYS A 47 -11.85 6.20 -8.22
C LYS A 47 -11.37 6.18 -6.78
N PHE A 48 -11.24 4.98 -6.23
CA PHE A 48 -10.67 4.80 -4.90
C PHE A 48 -9.14 4.88 -4.99
N ARG A 49 -8.52 5.83 -4.30
CA ARG A 49 -7.07 5.89 -4.10
C ARG A 49 -6.74 5.29 -2.74
N LEU A 50 -6.01 4.18 -2.76
CA LEU A 50 -5.51 3.52 -1.57
C LEU A 50 -4.32 4.32 -0.99
N ASN A 51 -4.33 4.54 0.32
CA ASN A 51 -3.26 5.17 1.07
C ASN A 51 -2.35 4.11 1.70
N VAL A 52 -1.12 4.50 2.04
CA VAL A 52 -0.15 3.60 2.68
C VAL A 52 -0.58 3.09 4.06
N THR A 53 -1.46 3.79 4.75
CA THR A 53 -2.03 3.37 6.05
C THR A 53 -2.77 2.03 6.00
N ALA A 54 -3.19 1.58 4.81
CA ALA A 54 -3.76 0.24 4.60
C ALA A 54 -2.71 -0.89 4.57
N LEU A 55 -1.42 -0.54 4.52
CA LEU A 55 -0.32 -1.48 4.29
C LEU A 55 -0.24 -2.54 5.39
N ASP A 56 -0.34 -2.17 6.65
CA ASP A 56 -0.23 -3.12 7.77
C ASP A 56 -1.33 -4.20 7.74
N PHE A 57 -2.50 -3.82 7.22
CA PHE A 57 -3.63 -4.75 7.09
C PHE A 57 -3.53 -5.61 5.84
N LEU A 58 -3.02 -5.07 4.71
CA LEU A 58 -2.98 -5.78 3.42
C LEU A 58 -1.69 -6.58 3.21
N ALA A 59 -0.57 -6.15 3.78
CA ALA A 59 0.74 -6.79 3.68
C ALA A 59 0.71 -8.30 3.99
N PRO A 60 0.10 -8.79 5.10
CA PRO A 60 0.09 -10.21 5.41
C PRO A 60 -0.75 -11.04 4.42
N TYR A 61 -1.81 -10.47 3.84
CA TYR A 61 -2.70 -11.19 2.91
C TYR A 61 -2.30 -11.04 1.44
N ALA A 62 -1.28 -10.23 1.13
CA ALA A 62 -0.86 -10.00 -0.24
C ALA A 62 -0.22 -11.25 -0.86
N LYS A 63 -0.84 -11.79 -1.91
CA LYS A 63 -0.31 -12.94 -2.69
C LYS A 63 0.95 -12.57 -3.47
N TYR A 64 0.96 -11.40 -4.11
CA TYR A 64 2.06 -10.94 -4.95
C TYR A 64 2.91 -9.92 -4.20
N LYS A 65 4.20 -10.25 -4.03
CA LYS A 65 5.17 -9.49 -3.27
C LYS A 65 6.43 -9.27 -4.10
N VAL A 66 7.06 -8.12 -3.89
CA VAL A 66 8.33 -7.75 -4.51
C VAL A 66 9.28 -7.29 -3.44
N TRP A 67 10.50 -7.82 -3.42
CA TRP A 67 11.57 -7.40 -2.52
C TRP A 67 12.55 -6.51 -3.28
N VAL A 68 12.84 -5.36 -2.69
CA VAL A 68 13.73 -4.33 -3.25
C VAL A 68 15.06 -4.39 -2.52
N LYS A 69 16.17 -4.24 -3.26
CA LYS A 69 17.51 -4.17 -2.68
C LYS A 69 17.71 -2.87 -1.90
N PRO A 70 18.56 -2.85 -0.86
CA PRO A 70 18.81 -1.65 -0.05
C PRO A 70 19.15 -0.39 -0.86
N GLY A 71 19.94 -0.53 -1.93
CA GLY A 71 20.31 0.60 -2.80
C GLY A 71 19.14 1.25 -3.58
N SER A 72 17.97 0.61 -3.63
CA SER A 72 16.77 1.14 -4.28
C SER A 72 15.61 1.34 -3.32
N GLU A 73 15.72 0.91 -2.06
CA GLU A 73 14.69 1.13 -1.03
C GLU A 73 14.47 2.63 -0.78
N GLN A 74 15.55 3.38 -0.58
CA GLN A 74 15.48 4.81 -0.36
C GLN A 74 14.85 5.53 -1.58
N SER A 75 15.20 5.11 -2.80
CA SER A 75 14.60 5.65 -4.02
C SER A 75 13.09 5.39 -4.07
N PHE A 76 12.64 4.18 -3.70
CA PHE A 76 11.22 3.85 -3.65
C PHE A 76 10.48 4.66 -2.58
N LEU A 77 11.07 4.81 -1.39
CA LEU A 77 10.53 5.67 -0.34
C LEU A 77 10.47 7.13 -0.79
N TYR A 78 11.29 7.58 -1.74
CA TYR A 78 11.18 8.92 -2.35
C TYR A 78 10.10 9.06 -3.43
N GLY A 79 9.27 8.04 -3.64
CA GLY A 79 8.21 8.06 -4.65
C GLY A 79 8.69 7.66 -6.05
N ASN A 80 9.91 7.16 -6.19
CA ASN A 80 10.41 6.70 -7.48
C ASN A 80 9.98 5.27 -7.77
N HIS A 81 9.93 4.92 -9.06
CA HIS A 81 9.68 3.56 -9.52
C HIS A 81 10.85 2.63 -9.24
N VAL A 82 10.56 1.32 -9.12
CA VAL A 82 11.60 0.31 -8.92
C VAL A 82 12.15 -0.10 -10.29
N LEU A 83 13.46 0.03 -10.44
CA LEU A 83 14.21 -0.43 -11.60
C LEU A 83 14.60 -1.89 -11.46
N LYS A 84 14.89 -2.56 -12.57
CA LYS A 84 15.33 -3.95 -12.57
C LYS A 84 16.61 -4.16 -11.76
N SER A 85 17.54 -3.20 -11.78
CA SER A 85 18.76 -3.21 -10.97
C SER A 85 18.47 -3.33 -9.46
N GLY A 86 17.41 -2.67 -9.01
CA GLY A 86 16.91 -2.64 -7.63
C GLY A 86 16.02 -3.81 -7.25
N LEU A 87 15.63 -4.68 -8.19
CA LEU A 87 14.82 -5.86 -7.91
C LEU A 87 15.66 -6.92 -7.20
N GLY A 88 15.25 -7.32 -6.00
CA GLY A 88 15.82 -8.44 -5.26
C GLY A 88 15.11 -9.75 -5.62
N ARG A 89 13.84 -9.85 -5.22
CA ARG A 89 12.99 -11.03 -5.42
C ARG A 89 11.61 -10.61 -5.91
N ILE A 90 10.96 -11.46 -6.70
CA ILE A 90 9.58 -11.28 -7.14
C ILE A 90 8.82 -12.59 -6.97
N THR A 91 7.58 -12.53 -6.50
CA THR A 91 6.69 -13.71 -6.46
C THR A 91 6.46 -14.25 -7.88
N GLU A 92 6.51 -15.58 -8.04
CA GLU A 92 6.23 -16.25 -9.30
C GLU A 92 4.78 -16.01 -9.77
N ASN A 93 4.55 -16.15 -11.07
CA ASN A 93 3.23 -15.95 -11.70
C ASN A 93 2.60 -14.56 -11.48
N THR A 94 3.42 -13.54 -11.18
CA THR A 94 2.96 -12.14 -11.22
C THR A 94 2.76 -11.73 -12.68
N ALA A 95 1.50 -11.44 -13.02
CA ALA A 95 1.11 -10.92 -14.33
C ALA A 95 1.53 -9.46 -14.49
N GLN A 96 1.58 -8.99 -15.74
CA GLN A 96 1.75 -7.57 -16.02
C GLN A 96 0.56 -6.78 -15.47
N TYR A 97 0.83 -5.59 -14.92
CA TYR A 97 -0.13 -4.68 -14.29
C TYR A 97 -0.84 -5.25 -13.06
N GLN A 98 -0.31 -6.33 -12.48
CA GLN A 98 -0.80 -6.86 -11.22
C GLN A 98 -0.39 -5.95 -10.06
N GLY A 99 -1.31 -5.70 -9.13
CA GLY A 99 -1.01 -5.04 -7.87
C GLY A 99 -0.08 -5.89 -6.99
N VAL A 100 1.01 -5.31 -6.53
CA VAL A 100 2.04 -5.96 -5.71
C VAL A 100 2.31 -5.13 -4.46
N VAL A 101 2.66 -5.82 -3.37
CA VAL A 101 3.19 -5.16 -2.18
C VAL A 101 4.71 -5.18 -2.24
N VAL A 102 5.31 -4.02 -2.00
CA VAL A 102 6.75 -3.81 -2.04
C VAL A 102 7.31 -3.99 -0.64
N TYR A 103 8.35 -4.79 -0.53
CA TYR A 103 9.07 -5.14 0.71
C TYR A 103 10.54 -4.78 0.58
N SER A 104 11.16 -4.49 1.72
CA SER A 104 12.60 -4.47 1.90
C SER A 104 13.15 -5.90 1.90
N MET A 105 14.45 -6.07 1.66
CA MET A 105 15.14 -7.36 1.90
C MET A 105 15.02 -7.88 3.34
N ALA A 106 14.69 -7.01 4.30
CA ALA A 106 14.45 -7.36 5.70
C ALA A 106 12.98 -7.76 5.99
N ASP A 107 12.18 -8.08 4.98
CA ASP A 107 10.74 -8.42 5.08
C ASP A 107 9.87 -7.31 5.71
N VAL A 108 10.34 -6.06 5.65
CA VAL A 108 9.58 -4.88 6.08
C VAL A 108 8.73 -4.38 4.90
N PRO A 109 7.40 -4.20 5.05
CA PRO A 109 6.56 -3.68 3.99
C PRO A 109 6.85 -2.17 3.79
N LEU A 110 7.16 -1.78 2.56
CA LEU A 110 7.53 -0.41 2.19
C LEU A 110 6.39 0.36 1.53
N GLY A 111 5.47 -0.34 0.86
CA GLY A 111 4.36 0.30 0.16
C GLY A 111 3.68 -0.59 -0.87
N PHE A 112 2.89 0.06 -1.72
CA PHE A 112 2.14 -0.54 -2.81
C PHE A 112 2.75 -0.16 -4.16
N GLY A 113 2.70 -1.10 -5.08
CA GLY A 113 3.10 -0.88 -6.46
C GLY A 113 2.29 -1.72 -7.44
N VAL A 114 2.56 -1.50 -8.71
CA VAL A 114 1.98 -2.27 -9.82
C VAL A 114 3.13 -2.84 -10.64
N ALA A 115 3.11 -4.16 -10.89
CA ALA A 115 4.12 -4.80 -11.72
C ALA A 115 4.06 -4.24 -13.15
N ALA A 116 5.15 -3.65 -13.63
CA ALA A 116 5.21 -3.11 -14.98
C ALA A 116 5.32 -4.21 -16.05
N LYS A 117 5.81 -5.39 -15.66
CA LYS A 117 6.09 -6.54 -16.53
C LYS A 117 5.79 -7.85 -15.81
N SER A 118 5.61 -8.92 -16.59
CA SER A 118 5.45 -10.27 -16.05
C SER A 118 6.73 -10.76 -15.37
N THR A 119 6.63 -11.76 -14.50
CA THR A 119 7.80 -12.39 -13.86
C THR A 119 8.85 -12.90 -14.86
N GLN A 120 8.40 -13.45 -15.99
CA GLN A 120 9.27 -13.99 -17.03
C GLN A 120 10.00 -12.87 -17.76
N ASP A 121 9.28 -11.79 -18.08
CA ASP A 121 9.85 -10.63 -18.78
C ASP A 121 10.79 -9.84 -17.88
N CYS A 122 10.48 -9.74 -16.58
CA CYS A 122 11.35 -9.14 -15.58
C CYS A 122 12.75 -9.78 -15.55
N ARG A 123 12.97 -10.98 -16.08
CA ARG A 123 14.32 -11.59 -16.15
C ARG A 123 15.11 -11.18 -17.38
N LYS A 124 14.45 -10.76 -18.46
CA LYS A 124 15.05 -10.49 -19.77
C LYS A 124 15.33 -9.01 -20.02
N VAL A 125 14.85 -8.14 -19.14
CA VAL A 125 14.84 -6.69 -19.35
C VAL A 125 16.13 -6.05 -18.88
N ASP A 126 16.44 -4.91 -19.50
CA ASP A 126 17.59 -4.08 -19.15
C ASP A 126 17.57 -3.69 -17.66
N PRO A 127 18.74 -3.59 -16.99
CA PRO A 127 18.83 -3.17 -15.59
C PRO A 127 18.18 -1.80 -15.29
N MET A 128 18.12 -0.90 -16.26
CA MET A 128 17.49 0.41 -16.16
C MET A 128 15.98 0.40 -16.47
N ALA A 129 15.43 -0.75 -16.89
CA ALA A 129 14.00 -0.86 -17.15
C ALA A 129 13.20 -0.83 -15.84
N ILE A 130 12.06 -0.14 -15.87
CA ILE A 130 11.10 -0.13 -14.77
C ILE A 130 10.44 -1.52 -14.67
N VAL A 131 10.41 -2.07 -13.46
CA VAL A 131 9.79 -3.37 -13.15
C VAL A 131 8.57 -3.22 -12.24
N VAL A 132 8.53 -2.20 -11.38
CA VAL A 132 7.37 -1.90 -10.54
C VAL A 132 7.11 -0.40 -10.57
N PHE A 133 5.89 -0.04 -10.96
CA PHE A 133 5.36 1.30 -10.81
C PHE A 133 5.02 1.54 -9.35
N HIS A 134 5.57 2.61 -8.80
CA HIS A 134 5.21 3.11 -7.48
C HIS A 134 3.74 3.59 -7.48
N GLN A 135 3.03 3.33 -6.39
CA GLN A 135 1.67 3.85 -6.17
C GLN A 135 1.54 4.58 -4.83
N ALA A 136 2.01 3.97 -3.75
CA ALA A 136 2.00 4.56 -2.41
C ALA A 136 3.16 3.98 -1.59
N ASP A 137 3.80 4.79 -0.76
CA ASP A 137 4.94 4.40 0.06
C ASP A 137 4.85 4.95 1.48
N VAL A 138 5.58 4.33 2.42
CA VAL A 138 5.58 4.74 3.83
C VAL A 138 6.26 6.10 4.03
N GLY A 139 7.15 6.49 3.11
CA GLY A 139 7.75 7.83 3.10
C GLY A 139 6.72 8.95 2.90
N GLU A 140 5.53 8.67 2.36
CA GLU A 140 4.43 9.63 2.27
C GLU A 140 3.96 10.08 3.67
N TYR A 141 4.05 9.20 4.69
CA TYR A 141 3.73 9.55 6.08
C TYR A 141 4.72 10.56 6.66
N VAL A 142 6.00 10.45 6.29
CA VAL A 142 7.08 11.35 6.76
C VAL A 142 7.08 12.68 6.02
N ARG A 143 6.50 12.73 4.80
CA ARG A 143 6.47 13.95 3.97
C ARG A 143 5.20 14.77 4.11
N SER A 144 4.09 14.13 4.48
CA SER A 144 2.75 14.71 4.40
C SER A 144 2.05 14.71 5.76
N GLU A 145 2.75 15.15 6.82
CA GLU A 145 2.17 15.27 8.17
C GLU A 145 0.86 16.10 8.14
N ASP A 146 0.76 17.10 7.25
CA ASP A 146 -0.39 18.01 7.16
C ASP A 146 -1.64 17.48 6.42
N THR A 147 -1.55 16.37 5.67
CA THR A 147 -2.68 15.91 4.82
C THR A 147 -3.42 14.69 5.38
N LEU A 148 -2.94 14.15 6.51
CA LEU A 148 -3.42 12.92 7.14
C LEU A 148 -4.26 13.13 8.41
N THR A 149 -4.31 14.35 8.95
CA THR A 149 -5.28 14.82 9.97
C THR A 149 -6.52 15.43 9.32
#